data_AF-A0A369TAC9-F1
#
_entry.id   AF-A0A369TAC9-F1
#
_cell.length_a   1.000
_cell.length_b   1.000
_cell.length_c   1.000
_cell.angle_alpha   90.00
_cell.angle_beta   90.00
_cell.angle_gamma   90.00
#
_symmetry.space_group_name_H-M   'P 1'
#
loop_
_entity.id
_entity.type
_entity.pdbx_description
1 polymer ?
#
loop_
_entity_poly.entity_id
_entity_poly.type
_entity_poly.pdbx_seq_one_letter_code
_entity_poly.pdbx_strand_id
1 'polypeptide(L)'
;MTIFAAVILPETAHVCTDTACFQADGEFYSFTSKLFPLPHIDAVIGGRGAREPLADAYCELLAEPLPNGVDDLAERGQEIFRRRFARYMTRTGRTARIISMAEFATTTPDEMMEAFVIGYSYSLKVYRGLAFHNIESDFAPMFFDPNSDMMSPPANVVGFQWTTSQPGVHDVVRASKAQYKAAAENGLGNYVGGEVQAATLRPGSIEVRTIDRYPNYNNLVTAIGGTVRPLASKSPEARQNTPQAPQGLSRAERRRLEREQRKGRRHA
;
A
#
# COMPACT_ATOMS: atom_id res chain seq x y z
N MET A 1 6.51 5.05 -10.58
CA MET A 1 5.13 4.58 -10.73
C MET A 1 4.80 3.58 -9.62
N THR A 2 4.08 4.01 -8.59
CA THR A 2 3.60 3.12 -7.51
C THR A 2 2.82 1.93 -8.08
N ILE A 3 3.07 0.71 -7.58
CA ILE A 3 2.17 -0.42 -7.85
C ILE A 3 1.00 -0.33 -6.89
N PHE A 4 -0.20 -0.51 -7.43
CA PHE A 4 -1.40 -0.74 -6.66
C PHE A 4 -2.12 -1.91 -7.33
N ALA A 5 -2.43 -2.95 -6.56
CA ALA A 5 -3.19 -4.09 -7.02
C ALA A 5 -4.22 -4.46 -5.96
N ALA A 6 -5.44 -4.78 -6.37
CA ALA A 6 -6.49 -5.23 -5.49
C ALA A 6 -7.24 -6.42 -6.12
N VAL A 7 -7.79 -7.27 -5.26
CA VAL A 7 -8.85 -8.22 -5.61
C VAL A 7 -10.01 -8.02 -4.64
N ILE A 8 -11.21 -8.01 -5.19
CA ILE A 8 -12.44 -7.75 -4.45
C ILE A 8 -13.34 -8.98 -4.58
N LEU A 9 -13.67 -9.55 -3.44
CA LEU A 9 -14.60 -10.67 -3.30
C LEU A 9 -15.79 -10.19 -2.46
N PRO A 10 -16.95 -10.87 -2.50
CA PRO A 10 -18.13 -10.42 -1.76
C PRO A 10 -17.86 -10.16 -0.26
N GLU A 11 -17.16 -11.08 0.41
CA GLU A 11 -16.94 -11.03 1.86
C GLU A 11 -15.53 -10.60 2.27
N THR A 12 -14.62 -10.44 1.30
CA THR A 12 -13.23 -10.08 1.60
C THR A 12 -12.64 -9.24 0.48
N ALA A 13 -11.67 -8.40 0.81
CA ALA A 13 -10.85 -7.77 -0.21
C ALA A 13 -9.38 -7.82 0.19
N HIS A 14 -8.51 -7.95 -0.80
CA HIS A 14 -7.07 -7.91 -0.60
C HIS A 14 -6.47 -6.84 -1.49
N VAL A 15 -5.66 -5.97 -0.90
CA VAL A 15 -5.01 -4.85 -1.59
C VAL A 15 -3.53 -4.91 -1.30
N CYS A 16 -2.68 -4.55 -2.26
CA CYS A 16 -1.27 -4.34 -1.98
C CYS A 16 -0.69 -3.17 -2.79
N THR A 17 0.39 -2.62 -2.24
CA THR A 17 1.16 -1.55 -2.84
C THR A 17 2.64 -1.68 -2.48
N ASP A 18 3.49 -0.99 -3.24
CA ASP A 18 4.90 -0.83 -2.91
C ASP A 18 5.12 0.36 -1.95
N THR A 19 6.23 0.36 -1.23
CA THR A 19 6.51 1.41 -0.21
C THR A 19 7.54 2.44 -0.68
N ALA A 20 8.30 2.16 -1.73
CA ALA A 20 9.35 3.07 -2.18
C ALA A 20 8.80 4.40 -2.72
N CYS A 21 9.51 5.47 -2.42
CA CYS A 21 9.23 6.81 -2.91
C CYS A 21 10.41 7.36 -3.70
N PHE A 22 10.07 7.95 -4.84
CA PHE A 22 11.01 8.54 -5.77
C PHE A 22 10.61 9.99 -6.04
N GLN A 23 11.60 10.82 -6.29
CA GLN A 23 11.44 12.18 -6.76
C GLN A 23 11.03 12.17 -8.25
N ALA A 24 10.70 13.34 -8.79
CA ALA A 24 10.27 13.48 -10.19
C ALA A 24 11.38 13.15 -11.20
N ASP A 25 12.65 13.35 -10.81
CA ASP A 25 13.84 12.97 -11.57
C ASP A 25 14.19 11.48 -11.45
N GLY A 26 13.40 10.71 -10.70
CA GLY A 26 13.61 9.29 -10.47
C GLY A 26 14.57 8.96 -9.32
N GLU A 27 15.08 9.95 -8.58
CA GLU A 27 15.91 9.68 -7.42
C GLU A 27 15.10 9.10 -6.27
N PHE A 28 15.57 7.96 -5.74
CA PHE A 28 14.99 7.36 -4.54
C PHE A 28 15.28 8.23 -3.32
N TYR A 29 14.27 8.45 -2.46
CA TYR A 29 14.47 9.27 -1.25
C TYR A 29 13.98 8.63 0.04
N SER A 30 12.98 7.74 0.04
CA SER A 30 12.47 7.12 1.27
C SER A 30 11.51 5.95 1.04
N PHE A 31 11.10 5.28 2.11
CA PHE A 31 9.96 4.36 2.15
C PHE A 31 8.81 4.96 2.96
N THR A 32 7.57 4.73 2.55
CA THR A 32 6.38 5.16 3.28
C THR A 32 5.21 4.19 3.09
N SER A 33 4.27 4.22 4.04
CA SER A 33 2.95 3.63 3.84
C SER A 33 2.21 4.36 2.71
N LYS A 34 1.58 3.59 1.82
CA LYS A 34 0.69 4.11 0.77
C LYS A 34 -0.72 3.49 0.87
N LEU A 35 -0.98 2.70 1.91
CA LEU A 35 -2.31 2.23 2.31
C LEU A 35 -2.71 2.89 3.62
N PHE A 36 -3.92 3.45 3.65
CA PHE A 36 -4.47 4.18 4.78
C PHE A 36 -5.82 3.55 5.17
N PRO A 37 -5.91 2.82 6.29
CA PRO A 37 -7.15 2.18 6.71
C PRO A 37 -8.12 3.19 7.33
N LEU A 38 -9.38 3.16 6.91
CA LEU A 38 -10.54 3.85 7.49
C LEU A 38 -11.40 2.81 8.24
N PRO A 39 -11.11 2.52 9.53
CA PRO A 39 -11.72 1.39 10.22
C PRO A 39 -13.21 1.58 10.50
N HIS A 40 -13.67 2.83 10.60
CA HIS A 40 -15.07 3.16 10.90
C HIS A 40 -16.02 2.86 9.73
N ILE A 41 -15.50 2.59 8.53
CA ILE A 41 -16.27 2.23 7.33
C ILE A 41 -15.75 0.96 6.63
N ASP A 42 -14.93 0.16 7.32
CA ASP A 42 -14.33 -1.06 6.77
C ASP A 42 -13.65 -0.85 5.40
N ALA A 43 -12.91 0.26 5.25
CA ALA A 43 -12.28 0.63 3.98
C ALA A 43 -10.77 0.89 4.08
N VAL A 44 -10.06 0.76 2.96
CA VAL A 44 -8.68 1.19 2.80
C VAL A 44 -8.56 2.13 1.60
N ILE A 45 -7.81 3.22 1.78
CA ILE A 45 -7.43 4.14 0.72
C ILE A 45 -5.99 3.80 0.30
N GLY A 46 -5.73 3.75 -1.00
CA GLY A 46 -4.38 3.82 -1.54
C GLY A 46 -4.35 4.57 -2.86
N GLY A 47 -3.21 4.62 -3.54
CA GLY A 47 -3.15 5.31 -4.82
C GLY A 47 -1.78 5.49 -5.41
N ARG A 48 -1.75 6.08 -6.62
CA ARG A 48 -0.56 6.30 -7.45
C ARG A 48 -0.38 7.79 -7.71
N GLY A 49 0.86 8.26 -7.66
CA GLY A 49 1.18 9.67 -7.89
C GLY A 49 0.63 10.66 -6.84
N ALA A 50 -0.17 10.19 -5.88
CA ALA A 50 -1.02 11.04 -5.04
C ALA A 50 -0.72 10.97 -3.54
N ARG A 51 0.49 10.57 -3.09
CA ARG A 51 0.80 10.30 -1.66
C ARG A 51 0.29 11.39 -0.71
N GLU A 52 0.65 12.63 -0.98
CA GLU A 52 0.28 13.76 -0.12
C GLU A 52 -1.23 14.06 -0.17
N PRO A 53 -1.86 14.21 -1.34
CA PRO A 53 -3.32 14.31 -1.42
C PRO A 53 -4.08 13.17 -0.73
N LEU A 54 -3.57 11.93 -0.81
CA LEU A 54 -4.16 10.76 -0.17
C LEU A 54 -4.10 10.87 1.36
N ALA A 55 -2.95 11.24 1.91
CA ALA A 55 -2.79 11.42 3.36
C ALA A 55 -3.68 12.56 3.89
N ASP A 56 -3.80 13.65 3.13
CA ASP A 56 -4.69 14.76 3.45
C ASP A 56 -6.17 14.36 3.43
N ALA A 57 -6.59 13.64 2.38
CA ALA A 57 -7.95 13.13 2.26
C ALA A 57 -8.28 12.13 3.37
N TYR A 58 -7.32 11.27 3.70
CA TYR A 58 -7.44 10.31 4.79
C TYR A 58 -7.74 10.98 6.14
N CYS A 59 -6.99 12.03 6.49
CA CYS A 59 -7.21 12.77 7.74
C CYS A 59 -8.61 13.39 7.84
N GLU A 60 -9.16 13.85 6.71
CA GLU A 60 -10.52 14.41 6.66
C GLU A 60 -11.57 13.31 6.79
N LEU A 61 -11.42 12.23 6.01
CA LEU A 61 -12.34 11.10 6.00
C LEU A 61 -12.39 10.35 7.33
N LEU A 62 -11.31 10.37 8.13
CA LEU A 62 -11.31 9.78 9.47
C LEU A 62 -12.36 10.37 10.42
N ALA A 63 -12.79 11.61 10.18
CA ALA A 63 -13.75 12.33 11.01
C ALA A 63 -15.17 12.37 10.42
N GLU A 64 -15.36 11.87 9.19
CA GLU A 64 -16.63 11.98 8.47
C GLU A 64 -17.59 10.83 8.86
N PRO A 65 -18.84 11.12 9.24
CA PRO A 65 -19.84 10.09 9.51
C PRO A 65 -20.37 9.52 8.18
N LEU A 66 -20.00 8.28 7.90
CA LEU A 66 -20.34 7.58 6.65
C LEU A 66 -21.11 6.27 6.97
N PRO A 67 -22.40 6.37 7.38
CA PRO A 67 -23.18 5.23 7.90
C PRO A 67 -23.38 4.07 6.91
N ASN A 68 -23.36 4.32 5.59
CA ASN A 68 -23.44 3.29 4.56
C ASN A 68 -22.07 2.87 4.02
N GLY A 69 -20.99 3.29 4.69
CA GLY A 69 -19.65 2.82 4.39
C GLY A 69 -19.12 3.41 3.07
N VAL A 70 -18.68 2.53 2.17
CA VAL A 70 -18.11 2.94 0.88
C VAL A 70 -19.13 3.63 -0.05
N ASP A 71 -20.43 3.40 0.15
CA ASP A 71 -21.46 4.00 -0.72
C ASP A 71 -21.58 5.52 -0.47
N ASP A 72 -21.62 5.95 0.79
CA ASP A 72 -21.64 7.38 1.14
C ASP A 72 -20.31 8.06 0.75
N LEU A 73 -19.21 7.30 0.79
CA LEU A 73 -17.89 7.79 0.40
C LEU A 73 -17.81 8.09 -1.10
N ALA A 74 -18.60 7.42 -1.94
CA ALA A 74 -18.58 7.66 -3.38
C ALA A 74 -18.94 9.11 -3.72
N GLU A 75 -19.99 9.64 -3.08
CA GLU A 75 -20.43 11.03 -3.26
C GLU A 75 -19.49 12.02 -2.57
N ARG A 76 -19.15 11.77 -1.30
CA ARG A 76 -18.34 12.70 -0.49
C ARG A 76 -16.87 12.73 -0.94
N GLY A 77 -16.33 11.57 -1.31
CA GLY A 77 -14.94 11.39 -1.73
C GLY A 77 -14.61 12.17 -3.00
N GLN A 78 -15.56 12.30 -3.93
CA GLN A 78 -15.38 13.08 -5.16
C GLN A 78 -14.97 14.53 -4.86
N GLU A 79 -15.72 15.21 -3.98
CA GLU A 79 -15.41 16.59 -3.62
C GLU A 79 -14.05 16.70 -2.91
N ILE A 80 -13.79 15.80 -1.96
CA ILE A 80 -12.56 15.79 -1.16
C ILE A 80 -11.35 15.58 -2.07
N PHE A 81 -11.31 14.49 -2.84
CA PHE A 81 -10.17 14.17 -3.70
C PHE A 81 -9.97 15.24 -4.77
N ARG A 82 -11.03 15.79 -5.36
CA ARG A 82 -10.93 16.92 -6.31
C ARG A 82 -10.20 18.11 -5.70
N ARG A 83 -10.62 18.53 -4.51
CA ARG A 83 -10.01 19.66 -3.80
C ARG A 83 -8.55 19.38 -3.43
N ARG A 84 -8.24 18.16 -2.95
CA ARG A 84 -6.88 17.77 -2.55
C ARG A 84 -5.93 17.69 -3.76
N PHE A 85 -6.37 17.09 -4.85
CA PHE A 85 -5.60 17.04 -6.10
C PHE A 85 -5.34 18.45 -6.64
N ALA A 86 -6.38 19.29 -6.74
CA ALA A 86 -6.22 20.66 -7.21
C ALA A 86 -5.21 21.45 -6.37
N ARG A 87 -5.33 21.40 -5.02
CA ARG A 87 -4.41 22.09 -4.11
C ARG A 87 -2.96 21.63 -4.28
N TYR A 88 -2.74 20.33 -4.41
CA TYR A 88 -1.40 19.78 -4.60
C TYR A 88 -0.77 20.22 -5.92
N MET A 89 -1.54 20.22 -7.02
CA MET A 89 -1.08 20.69 -8.32
C MET A 89 -0.69 22.17 -8.25
N THR A 90 -1.56 23.03 -7.70
CA THR A 90 -1.25 24.46 -7.50
C THR A 90 0.03 24.67 -6.70
N ARG A 91 0.20 23.96 -5.59
CA ARG A 91 1.38 24.11 -4.71
C ARG A 91 2.67 23.67 -5.36
N THR A 92 2.63 22.61 -6.18
CA THR A 92 3.83 22.03 -6.80
C THR A 92 4.21 22.70 -8.10
N GLY A 93 3.46 23.71 -8.56
CA GLY A 93 3.68 24.35 -9.85
C GLY A 93 3.45 23.41 -11.03
N ARG A 94 2.92 22.21 -10.78
CA ARG A 94 2.44 21.32 -11.82
C ARG A 94 1.18 21.97 -12.37
N THR A 95 1.18 22.30 -13.65
CA THR A 95 -0.01 22.85 -14.30
C THR A 95 -1.15 21.90 -13.98
N ALA A 96 -2.21 22.41 -13.35
CA ALA A 96 -3.46 21.69 -13.14
C ALA A 96 -4.11 21.47 -14.50
N ARG A 97 -3.44 20.72 -15.38
CA ARG A 97 -4.04 20.22 -16.58
C ARG A 97 -4.95 19.12 -16.11
N ILE A 98 -6.20 19.49 -15.94
CA ILE A 98 -7.27 18.54 -15.95
C ILE A 98 -7.13 17.82 -17.29
N ILE A 99 -6.80 16.53 -17.23
CA ILE A 99 -6.58 15.72 -18.43
C ILE A 99 -7.98 15.46 -19.02
N SER A 100 -8.19 15.79 -20.30
CA SER A 100 -9.46 15.42 -20.96
C SER A 100 -9.51 13.91 -21.23
N MET A 101 -10.68 13.31 -21.42
CA MET A 101 -10.77 11.88 -21.71
C MET A 101 -10.00 11.46 -22.98
N ALA A 102 -9.95 12.33 -23.97
CA ALA A 102 -9.17 12.11 -25.19
C ALA A 102 -7.66 12.08 -24.95
N GLU A 103 -7.18 12.76 -23.89
CA GLU A 103 -5.78 12.83 -23.51
C GLU A 103 -5.37 11.71 -22.55
N PHE A 104 -6.33 11.01 -21.94
CA PHE A 104 -6.06 9.91 -21.00
C PHE A 104 -5.15 8.82 -21.60
N ALA A 105 -5.41 8.43 -22.84
CA ALA A 105 -4.65 7.38 -23.52
C ALA A 105 -3.21 7.79 -23.88
N THR A 106 -2.92 9.10 -23.90
CA THR A 106 -1.63 9.66 -24.33
C THR A 106 -0.91 10.41 -23.20
N THR A 107 -1.54 10.56 -22.03
CA THR A 107 -0.95 11.22 -20.87
C THR A 107 0.08 10.31 -20.21
N THR A 108 1.21 10.90 -19.84
CA THR A 108 2.25 10.13 -19.17
C THR A 108 1.79 9.77 -17.75
N PRO A 109 2.06 8.54 -17.25
CA PRO A 109 1.65 8.11 -15.91
C PRO A 109 2.13 9.03 -14.76
N ASP A 110 3.15 9.85 -15.00
CA ASP A 110 3.71 10.79 -14.03
C ASP A 110 2.86 12.07 -13.84
N GLU A 111 1.94 12.33 -14.77
CA GLU A 111 0.95 13.43 -14.74
C GLU A 111 -0.39 13.00 -14.13
N MET A 112 -0.59 11.69 -13.93
CA MET A 112 -1.81 11.13 -13.36
C MET A 112 -1.70 10.95 -11.83
N MET A 113 -2.74 11.40 -11.14
CA MET A 113 -2.97 11.13 -9.72
C MET A 113 -4.21 10.27 -9.58
N GLU A 114 -4.03 9.10 -8.98
CA GLU A 114 -5.10 8.13 -8.79
C GLU A 114 -5.24 7.85 -7.29
N ALA A 115 -6.47 7.93 -6.79
CA ALA A 115 -6.84 7.42 -5.47
C ALA A 115 -7.82 6.27 -5.65
N PHE A 116 -7.56 5.17 -4.97
CA PHE A 116 -8.40 3.99 -4.94
C PHE A 116 -8.91 3.79 -3.53
N VAL A 117 -10.21 3.54 -3.39
CA VAL A 117 -10.80 3.15 -2.12
C VAL A 117 -11.43 1.78 -2.29
N ILE A 118 -11.02 0.83 -1.46
CA ILE A 118 -11.67 -0.47 -1.33
C ILE A 118 -12.39 -0.49 0.00
N GLY A 119 -13.71 -0.68 0.01
CA GLY A 119 -14.48 -0.63 1.25
C GLY A 119 -15.74 -1.48 1.21
N TYR A 120 -16.32 -1.72 2.38
CA TYR A 120 -17.55 -2.48 2.51
C TYR A 120 -18.77 -1.59 2.24
N SER A 121 -19.69 -2.07 1.42
CA SER A 121 -21.03 -1.50 1.26
C SER A 121 -21.95 -2.16 2.26
N TYR A 122 -22.43 -1.41 3.26
CA TYR A 122 -23.39 -1.94 4.24
C TYR A 122 -24.78 -2.13 3.62
N SER A 123 -25.11 -1.39 2.57
CA SER A 123 -26.38 -1.51 1.86
C SER A 123 -26.46 -2.80 1.03
N LEU A 124 -25.40 -3.12 0.28
CA LEU A 124 -25.32 -4.29 -0.60
C LEU A 124 -24.70 -5.51 0.08
N LYS A 125 -24.10 -5.34 1.26
CA LYS A 125 -23.39 -6.37 2.03
C LYS A 125 -22.22 -7.01 1.28
N VAL A 126 -21.53 -6.23 0.45
CA VAL A 126 -20.37 -6.67 -0.33
C VAL A 126 -19.23 -5.65 -0.30
N TYR A 127 -17.99 -6.09 -0.53
CA TYR A 127 -16.91 -5.15 -0.83
C TYR A 127 -17.05 -4.54 -2.22
N ARG A 128 -16.65 -3.27 -2.35
CA ARG A 128 -16.64 -2.50 -3.59
C ARG A 128 -15.35 -1.69 -3.69
N GLY A 129 -14.99 -1.33 -4.91
CA GLY A 129 -13.93 -0.38 -5.18
C GLY A 129 -14.46 0.94 -5.73
N LEU A 130 -13.76 2.03 -5.43
CA LEU A 130 -13.93 3.36 -5.99
C LEU A 130 -12.58 3.84 -6.53
N ALA A 131 -12.59 4.56 -7.64
CA ALA A 131 -11.40 5.20 -8.18
C ALA A 131 -11.68 6.69 -8.41
N PHE A 132 -10.73 7.54 -8.01
CA PHE A 132 -10.77 8.99 -8.17
C PHE A 132 -9.51 9.44 -8.93
N HIS A 133 -9.69 10.25 -9.97
CA HIS A 133 -8.62 10.69 -10.86
C HIS A 133 -8.62 12.21 -11.04
N ASN A 134 -7.50 12.79 -11.46
CA ASN A 134 -7.39 14.22 -11.80
C ASN A 134 -7.81 14.55 -13.25
N ILE A 135 -8.88 13.94 -13.75
CA ILE A 135 -9.36 13.99 -15.16
C ILE A 135 -10.72 14.71 -15.23
N GLU A 136 -10.98 15.44 -16.33
CA GLU A 136 -12.12 16.35 -16.52
C GLU A 136 -13.49 15.67 -16.45
N SER A 137 -13.55 14.40 -16.83
CA SER A 137 -14.82 13.73 -17.13
C SER A 137 -15.07 12.42 -16.38
N ASP A 138 -14.24 11.99 -15.43
CA ASP A 138 -14.56 10.79 -14.63
C ASP A 138 -14.14 10.92 -13.16
N PHE A 139 -15.03 11.58 -12.43
CA PHE A 139 -15.24 11.33 -11.01
C PHE A 139 -16.38 10.32 -10.78
N ALA A 140 -16.72 9.52 -11.79
CA ALA A 140 -17.65 8.43 -11.59
C ALA A 140 -16.94 7.34 -10.76
N PRO A 141 -17.48 6.93 -9.61
CA PRO A 141 -17.00 5.73 -8.93
C PRO A 141 -17.14 4.55 -9.89
N MET A 142 -16.03 4.07 -10.45
CA MET A 142 -16.03 2.77 -11.11
C MET A 142 -16.18 1.73 -10.03
N PHE A 143 -17.40 1.21 -9.88
CA PHE A 143 -17.66 0.09 -9.03
C PHE A 143 -17.08 -1.16 -9.69
N PHE A 144 -16.08 -1.71 -9.05
CA PHE A 144 -15.50 -2.99 -9.43
C PHE A 144 -16.38 -4.09 -8.84
N ASP A 145 -16.91 -4.95 -9.69
CA ASP A 145 -17.81 -6.01 -9.26
C ASP A 145 -17.01 -7.10 -8.53
N PRO A 146 -17.58 -7.68 -7.45
CA PRO A 146 -17.00 -8.86 -6.85
C PRO A 146 -16.93 -9.98 -7.91
N ASN A 147 -15.79 -10.66 -7.96
CA ASN A 147 -15.47 -11.82 -8.82
C ASN A 147 -14.86 -11.56 -10.21
N SER A 148 -14.50 -10.33 -10.60
CA SER A 148 -13.78 -10.15 -11.89
C SER A 148 -12.63 -9.16 -11.89
N ASP A 149 -12.62 -8.15 -11.02
CA ASP A 149 -11.83 -6.97 -11.35
C ASP A 149 -10.60 -6.77 -10.46
N MET A 150 -9.45 -6.82 -11.12
CA MET A 150 -8.21 -6.26 -10.61
C MET A 150 -8.28 -4.74 -10.76
N MET A 151 -8.22 -3.99 -9.65
CA MET A 151 -8.01 -2.54 -9.73
C MET A 151 -6.53 -2.24 -10.00
N SER A 152 -6.16 -2.39 -11.26
CA SER A 152 -4.98 -1.84 -11.91
C SER A 152 -5.14 -2.14 -13.40
N PRO A 153 -5.06 -1.17 -14.32
CA PRO A 153 -5.04 -1.49 -15.75
C PRO A 153 -3.78 -2.31 -16.05
N PRO A 154 -3.88 -3.60 -16.46
CA PRO A 154 -2.81 -4.24 -17.17
C PRO A 154 -2.97 -3.81 -18.62
N ALA A 155 -2.64 -2.57 -18.96
CA ALA A 155 -2.45 -2.27 -20.38
C ALA A 155 -1.32 -3.16 -20.96
N ASN A 156 -0.40 -3.65 -20.11
CA ASN A 156 0.83 -4.33 -20.55
C ASN A 156 1.14 -5.69 -19.86
N VAL A 157 0.28 -6.24 -19.00
CA VAL A 157 0.54 -7.58 -18.39
C VAL A 157 -0.40 -8.61 -18.99
N VAL A 158 -0.03 -9.05 -20.20
CA VAL A 158 -0.70 -10.15 -20.90
C VAL A 158 -0.49 -11.46 -20.12
N GLY A 159 -1.58 -12.16 -19.79
CA GLY A 159 -1.52 -13.57 -19.37
C GLY A 159 -1.53 -13.88 -17.86
N PHE A 160 -1.82 -12.91 -16.97
CA PHE A 160 -2.02 -13.25 -15.56
C PHE A 160 -3.42 -13.86 -15.35
N GLN A 161 -3.47 -15.16 -15.07
CA GLN A 161 -4.69 -15.87 -14.67
C GLN A 161 -4.64 -16.18 -13.17
N TRP A 162 -5.76 -15.99 -12.48
CA TRP A 162 -5.92 -16.49 -11.13
C TRP A 162 -5.88 -18.02 -11.15
N THR A 163 -5.01 -18.60 -10.34
CA THR A 163 -4.89 -20.05 -10.18
C THR A 163 -5.95 -20.62 -9.24
N THR A 164 -6.78 -19.76 -8.62
CA THR A 164 -7.75 -20.11 -7.59
C THR A 164 -9.01 -19.27 -7.72
N SER A 165 -10.17 -19.84 -7.41
CA SER A 165 -11.46 -19.14 -7.37
C SER A 165 -11.62 -18.17 -6.19
N GLN A 166 -10.78 -18.29 -5.15
CA GLN A 166 -10.75 -17.41 -3.98
C GLN A 166 -9.31 -16.95 -3.72
N PRO A 167 -8.80 -15.99 -4.51
CA PRO A 167 -7.43 -15.51 -4.36
C PRO A 167 -7.23 -14.83 -3.01
N GLY A 168 -6.15 -15.19 -2.32
CA GLY A 168 -5.77 -14.57 -1.05
C GLY A 168 -4.78 -13.42 -1.23
N VAL A 169 -4.39 -12.80 -0.11
CA VAL A 169 -3.41 -11.69 -0.11
C VAL A 169 -2.07 -12.04 -0.77
N HIS A 170 -1.62 -13.30 -0.67
CA HIS A 170 -0.38 -13.75 -1.31
C HIS A 170 -0.51 -13.86 -2.84
N ASP A 171 -1.70 -14.16 -3.36
CA ASP A 171 -1.94 -14.18 -4.80
C ASP A 171 -1.93 -12.76 -5.37
N VAL A 172 -2.48 -11.79 -4.65
CA VAL A 172 -2.40 -10.36 -5.03
C VAL A 172 -0.95 -9.88 -5.06
N VAL A 173 -0.13 -10.27 -4.07
CA VAL A 173 1.31 -9.94 -4.07
C VAL A 173 2.07 -10.63 -5.21
N ARG A 174 1.72 -11.87 -5.54
CA ARG A 174 2.30 -12.55 -6.71
C ARG A 174 1.95 -11.80 -7.99
N ALA A 175 0.70 -11.36 -8.14
CA ALA A 175 0.26 -10.54 -9.26
C ALA A 175 1.04 -9.21 -9.34
N SER A 176 1.17 -8.53 -8.21
CA SER A 176 1.90 -7.25 -8.11
C SER A 176 3.38 -7.40 -8.47
N LYS A 177 4.02 -8.50 -8.06
CA LYS A 177 5.41 -8.82 -8.43
C LYS A 177 5.57 -9.22 -9.90
N ALA A 178 4.58 -9.89 -10.48
CA ALA A 178 4.57 -10.16 -11.92
C ALA A 178 4.47 -8.85 -12.72
N GLN A 179 3.63 -7.91 -12.29
CA GLN A 179 3.55 -6.56 -12.86
C GLN A 179 4.86 -5.81 -12.75
N TYR A 180 5.51 -5.86 -11.58
CA TYR A 180 6.84 -5.29 -11.38
C TYR A 180 7.86 -5.82 -12.41
N LYS A 181 7.91 -7.14 -12.57
CA LYS A 181 8.84 -7.80 -13.50
C LYS A 181 8.57 -7.35 -14.94
N ALA A 182 7.31 -7.38 -15.37
CA ALA A 182 6.93 -6.95 -16.72
C ALA A 182 7.25 -5.47 -16.97
N ALA A 183 7.03 -4.59 -16.00
CA ALA A 183 7.38 -3.17 -16.13
C ALA A 183 8.89 -2.97 -16.28
N ALA A 184 9.69 -3.70 -15.49
CA ALA A 184 11.15 -3.65 -15.57
C ALA A 184 11.68 -4.16 -16.92
N GLU A 185 11.14 -5.26 -17.44
CA GLU A 185 11.53 -5.85 -18.74
C GLU A 185 11.18 -4.94 -19.93
N ASN A 186 10.08 -4.19 -19.85
CA ASN A 186 9.66 -3.27 -20.90
C ASN A 186 10.33 -1.88 -20.80
N GLY A 187 11.30 -1.70 -19.89
CA GLY A 187 11.96 -0.42 -19.71
C GLY A 187 11.02 0.70 -19.25
N LEU A 188 9.88 0.35 -18.66
CA LEU A 188 8.91 1.30 -18.09
C LEU A 188 9.41 1.81 -16.73
N GLY A 189 10.66 2.28 -16.72
CA GLY A 189 11.46 2.96 -15.68
C GLY A 189 11.68 2.26 -14.32
N ASN A 190 12.43 2.94 -13.45
CA ASN A 190 12.97 2.45 -12.15
C ASN A 190 11.89 2.28 -11.04
N TYR A 191 10.65 2.09 -11.45
CA TYR A 191 9.54 2.85 -10.88
C TYR A 191 8.81 2.25 -9.69
N VAL A 192 9.25 1.12 -9.16
CA VAL A 192 8.49 0.32 -8.20
C VAL A 192 9.46 -0.32 -7.23
N GLY A 193 9.15 -0.36 -5.93
CA GLY A 193 9.90 -1.26 -5.08
C GLY A 193 9.76 -1.07 -3.58
N GLY A 194 10.78 -1.54 -2.90
CA GLY A 194 10.80 -1.54 -1.45
C GLY A 194 10.07 -2.74 -0.87
N GLU A 195 9.42 -2.54 0.26
CA GLU A 195 8.57 -3.54 0.87
C GLU A 195 7.17 -3.54 0.22
N VAL A 196 6.53 -4.70 0.23
CA VAL A 196 5.13 -4.87 -0.18
C VAL A 196 4.25 -4.70 1.05
N GLN A 197 3.50 -3.61 1.07
CA GLN A 197 2.46 -3.40 2.06
C GLN A 197 1.15 -3.96 1.52
N ALA A 198 0.45 -4.76 2.32
CA ALA A 198 -0.82 -5.34 1.92
C ALA A 198 -1.87 -5.17 3.01
N ALA A 199 -3.11 -5.00 2.58
CA ALA A 199 -4.30 -4.97 3.41
C ALA A 199 -5.18 -6.19 3.12
N THR A 200 -5.71 -6.80 4.15
CA THR A 200 -6.84 -7.74 4.05
C THR A 200 -8.02 -7.14 4.80
N LEU A 201 -9.13 -7.01 4.09
CA LEU A 201 -10.37 -6.46 4.60
C LEU A 201 -11.38 -7.59 4.77
N ARG A 202 -12.04 -7.61 5.93
CA ARG A 202 -13.21 -8.42 6.28
C ARG A 202 -14.20 -7.51 7.01
N PRO A 203 -15.51 -7.79 7.01
CA PRO A 203 -16.47 -6.97 7.75
C PRO A 203 -16.03 -6.79 9.20
N GLY A 204 -15.91 -5.54 9.66
CA GLY A 204 -15.41 -5.17 10.99
C GLY A 204 -13.92 -5.36 11.25
N SER A 205 -13.10 -5.69 10.24
CA SER A 205 -11.68 -6.00 10.42
C SER A 205 -10.82 -5.60 9.23
N ILE A 206 -9.82 -4.75 9.48
CA ILE A 206 -8.79 -4.39 8.50
C ILE A 206 -7.43 -4.79 9.05
N GLU A 207 -6.73 -5.70 8.35
CA GLU A 207 -5.36 -6.07 8.67
C GLU A 207 -4.41 -5.45 7.64
N VAL A 208 -3.60 -4.47 8.04
CA VAL A 208 -2.53 -3.89 7.21
C VAL A 208 -1.18 -4.37 7.71
N ARG A 209 -0.38 -4.97 6.82
CA ARG A 209 0.94 -5.49 7.17
C ARG A 209 1.91 -5.43 5.99
N THR A 210 3.19 -5.33 6.31
CA THR A 210 4.26 -5.61 5.34
C THR A 210 4.43 -7.13 5.24
N ILE A 211 4.30 -7.68 4.04
CA ILE A 211 4.28 -9.16 3.86
C ILE A 211 5.40 -9.69 2.98
N ASP A 212 6.04 -8.83 2.21
CA ASP A 212 7.07 -9.24 1.27
C ASP A 212 7.95 -8.04 0.87
N ARG A 213 8.93 -8.28 -0.01
CA ARG A 213 9.83 -7.28 -0.57
C ARG A 213 9.97 -7.47 -2.07
N TYR A 214 10.11 -6.37 -2.79
CA TYR A 214 10.50 -6.38 -4.20
C TYR A 214 12.01 -6.68 -4.33
N PRO A 215 12.46 -7.27 -5.45
CA PRO A 215 13.86 -7.63 -5.68
C PRO A 215 14.87 -6.48 -5.49
N ASN A 216 14.46 -5.23 -5.75
CA ASN A 216 15.31 -4.05 -5.62
C ASN A 216 15.46 -3.50 -4.19
N TYR A 217 14.78 -4.05 -3.19
CA TYR A 217 14.74 -3.50 -1.81
C TYR A 217 16.15 -3.23 -1.23
N ASN A 218 17.07 -4.20 -1.33
CA ASN A 218 18.41 -4.04 -0.75
C ASN A 218 19.21 -2.91 -1.41
N ASN A 219 19.04 -2.73 -2.72
CA ASN A 219 19.68 -1.64 -3.46
C ASN A 219 19.16 -0.29 -2.98
N LEU A 220 17.84 -0.18 -2.78
CA LEU A 220 17.20 1.04 -2.29
C LEU A 220 17.62 1.37 -0.85
N VAL A 221 17.68 0.39 0.05
CA VAL A 221 18.14 0.65 1.43
C VAL A 221 19.60 1.09 1.47
N THR A 222 20.45 0.54 0.59
CA THR A 222 21.84 0.98 0.47
C THR A 222 21.95 2.43 -0.01
N ALA A 223 21.07 2.85 -0.94
CA ALA A 223 21.05 4.22 -1.46
C ALA A 223 20.73 5.27 -0.39
N ILE A 224 19.92 4.94 0.63
CA ILE A 224 19.66 5.84 1.79
C ILE A 224 20.70 5.70 2.92
N GLY A 225 21.80 4.99 2.69
CA GLY A 225 22.85 4.75 3.69
C GLY A 225 22.42 3.78 4.80
N GLY A 226 21.32 3.05 4.63
CA GLY A 226 20.86 2.05 5.59
C GLY A 226 21.65 0.74 5.45
N THR A 227 22.08 0.15 6.57
CA THR A 227 22.61 -1.22 6.58
C THR A 227 21.46 -2.21 6.76
N VAL A 228 21.09 -2.96 5.70
CA VAL A 228 20.07 -4.02 5.84
C VAL A 228 20.69 -5.19 6.59
N ARG A 229 20.15 -5.52 7.77
CA ARG A 229 20.32 -6.86 8.33
C ARG A 229 19.24 -7.75 7.73
N PRO A 230 19.57 -8.91 7.14
CA PRO A 230 18.56 -9.84 6.68
C PRO A 230 17.62 -10.17 7.85
N LEU A 231 16.31 -10.04 7.62
CA LEU A 231 15.32 -10.61 8.52
C LEU A 231 15.55 -12.12 8.45
N ALA A 232 16.07 -12.70 9.54
CA ALA A 232 16.13 -14.15 9.67
C ALA A 232 14.70 -14.66 9.45
N SER A 233 14.51 -15.47 8.40
CA SER A 233 13.29 -16.22 8.21
C SER A 233 13.08 -17.02 9.49
N LYS A 234 12.11 -16.59 10.31
CA LYS A 234 11.72 -17.39 11.46
C LYS A 234 11.08 -18.64 10.89
N SER A 235 11.79 -19.76 10.93
CA SER A 235 11.16 -21.06 10.84
C SER A 235 10.08 -21.15 11.94
N PRO A 236 8.97 -21.88 11.71
CA PRO A 236 7.86 -21.97 12.66
C PRO A 236 8.24 -22.53 14.04
N GLU A 237 9.43 -23.13 14.17
CA GLU A 237 9.87 -23.87 15.34
C GLU A 237 10.44 -22.98 16.47
N ALA A 238 10.71 -21.70 16.22
CA ALA A 238 11.35 -20.82 17.21
C ALA A 238 10.37 -20.08 18.15
N ARG A 239 9.10 -20.50 18.24
CA ARG A 239 8.08 -19.88 19.13
C ARG A 239 7.98 -20.50 20.52
N GLN A 240 8.84 -21.44 20.89
CA GLN A 240 8.88 -21.96 22.26
C GLN A 240 10.14 -21.46 22.96
N ASN A 241 9.91 -20.69 24.02
CA ASN A 241 10.86 -20.25 25.05
C ASN A 241 11.77 -19.07 24.68
N THR A 242 11.31 -17.86 24.99
CA THR A 242 12.22 -16.83 25.49
C THR A 242 11.58 -16.12 26.68
N PRO A 243 12.10 -16.28 27.91
CA PRO A 243 11.62 -15.52 29.05
C PRO A 243 11.95 -14.03 28.86
N GLN A 244 10.98 -13.16 29.15
CA GLN A 244 11.17 -11.71 29.13
C GLN A 244 12.25 -11.31 30.14
N ALA A 245 13.27 -10.57 29.68
CA ALA A 245 14.33 -10.05 30.54
C ALA A 245 13.89 -8.74 31.22
N PRO A 246 14.32 -8.46 32.48
CA PRO A 246 13.94 -7.24 33.19
C PRO A 246 14.57 -5.99 32.54
N GLN A 247 13.79 -4.91 32.48
CA GLN A 247 14.24 -3.60 32.03
C GLN A 247 15.16 -2.96 33.09
N GLY A 248 16.17 -2.18 32.65
CA GLY A 248 16.90 -1.26 33.54
C GLY A 248 18.44 -1.31 33.52
N LEU A 249 19.09 -2.24 32.80
CA LEU A 249 20.55 -2.32 32.77
C LEU A 249 21.11 -2.09 31.36
N SER A 250 22.15 -1.25 31.26
CA SER A 250 22.91 -1.04 30.03
C SER A 250 23.63 -2.33 29.59
N ARG A 251 23.97 -2.42 28.29
CA ARG A 251 24.68 -3.59 27.73
C ARG A 251 26.01 -3.89 28.45
N ALA A 252 26.68 -2.86 28.97
CA ALA A 252 27.94 -3.01 29.70
C ALA A 252 27.71 -3.63 31.08
N GLU A 253 26.68 -3.18 31.81
CA GLU A 253 26.32 -3.69 33.13
C GLU A 253 25.86 -5.14 33.07
N ARG A 254 25.10 -5.52 32.02
CA ARG A 254 24.70 -6.92 31.78
C ARG A 254 25.88 -7.86 31.61
N ARG A 255 26.88 -7.47 30.80
CA ARG A 255 28.09 -8.27 30.58
C ARG A 255 28.96 -8.40 31.82
N ARG A 256 28.92 -7.40 32.71
CA ARG A 256 29.63 -7.44 34.00
C ARG A 256 28.95 -8.43 34.96
N LEU A 257 27.63 -8.34 35.11
CA LEU A 257 26.83 -9.25 35.94
C LEU A 257 26.95 -10.71 35.48
N GLU A 258 26.91 -10.98 34.18
CA GLU A 258 27.09 -12.35 33.66
C GLU A 258 28.49 -12.91 33.96
N ARG A 259 29.53 -12.07 33.96
CA ARG A 259 30.90 -12.49 34.30
C ARG A 259 31.05 -12.78 35.79
N GLU A 260 30.40 -12.00 36.66
CA GLU A 260 30.40 -12.22 38.11
C GLU A 260 29.62 -13.49 38.48
N GLN A 261 28.46 -13.73 37.88
CA GLN A 261 27.67 -14.96 38.11
C GLN A 261 28.41 -16.22 37.63
N ARG A 262 29.13 -16.15 36.50
CA ARG A 262 29.97 -17.27 36.02
C ARG A 262 31.17 -17.55 36.90
N LYS A 263 31.70 -16.55 37.61
CA LYS A 263 32.75 -16.74 38.62
C LYS A 263 32.21 -17.40 39.88
N GLY A 264 31.02 -17.00 40.34
CA GLY A 264 30.37 -17.61 41.51
C GLY A 264 30.04 -19.09 41.33
N ARG A 265 29.64 -19.50 40.12
CA ARG A 265 29.34 -20.91 39.78
C ARG A 265 30.56 -21.82 39.59
N ARG A 266 31.78 -21.28 39.59
CA ARG A 266 33.02 -22.08 39.49
C ARG A 266 33.62 -22.43 40.85
N HIS A 267 33.07 -21.89 41.93
CA HIS A 267 33.51 -22.12 43.31
C HIS A 267 32.36 -22.57 44.24
N ALA A 268 31.25 -23.03 43.67
CA ALA A 268 30.13 -23.64 44.37
C ALA A 268 29.95 -25.08 43.88
#